data_AF-A0A838G4T7-F1
#
_entry.id   AF-A0A838G4T7-F1
#
_cell.length_a   1.000
_cell.length_b   1.000
_cell.length_c   1.000
_cell.angle_alpha   90.00
_cell.angle_beta   90.00
_cell.angle_gamma   90.00
#
_symmetry.space_group_name_H-M   'P 1'
#
loop_
_entity.id
_entity.type
_entity.pdbx_description
1 polymer ?
#
loop_
_entity_poly.entity_id
_entity_poly.type
_entity_poly.pdbx_seq_one_letter_code
_entity_poly.pdbx_strand_id
1 'polypeptide(L)'
;MERSVALSPLLAAVLLSVSACGLNFGSTDKPAEDPSSKPDPAVVSREIMGKNWPLTVEDGRLLCMGANGLGAVLFVAPDGTSYALNNAPNQPKDATDVDAILADSSGGRKKDITPLVLRGLKLCD
;
A
#
# COMPACT_ATOMS: atom_id res chain seq x y z
N MET A 1 11.38 -63.98 -21.05
CA MET A 1 12.49 -64.02 -20.07
C MET A 1 12.27 -62.86 -19.10
N GLU A 2 11.25 -62.81 -18.25
CA GLU A 2 10.76 -63.79 -17.27
C GLU A 2 11.88 -64.34 -16.38
N ARG A 3 12.08 -63.68 -15.23
CA ARG A 3 12.59 -64.31 -14.01
C ARG A 3 11.84 -63.77 -12.80
N SER A 4 10.80 -64.50 -12.43
CA SER A 4 10.21 -64.53 -11.11
C SER A 4 11.21 -65.12 -10.10
N VAL A 5 11.33 -64.51 -8.92
CA VAL A 5 11.60 -65.23 -7.66
C VAL A 5 10.71 -64.59 -6.60
N ALA A 6 9.98 -65.44 -5.88
CA ALA A 6 8.89 -65.11 -4.98
C ALA A 6 9.23 -65.55 -3.54
N LEU A 7 8.52 -64.93 -2.57
CA LEU A 7 8.17 -65.43 -1.21
C LEU A 7 9.32 -65.66 -0.19
N SER A 8 9.26 -65.36 1.11
CA SER A 8 8.23 -64.87 2.05
C SER A 8 8.93 -64.65 3.45
N PRO A 9 8.25 -64.54 4.62
CA PRO A 9 7.98 -63.30 5.37
C PRO A 9 8.68 -63.25 6.76
N LEU A 10 8.67 -62.09 7.42
CA LEU A 10 8.66 -62.06 8.89
C LEU A 10 7.95 -60.79 9.40
N LEU A 11 6.84 -61.06 10.09
CA LEU A 11 6.02 -60.15 10.87
C LEU A 11 6.85 -59.33 11.86
N ALA A 12 6.58 -58.03 11.92
CA ALA A 12 6.54 -57.30 13.19
C ALA A 12 5.52 -56.16 13.08
N ALA A 13 4.39 -56.35 13.74
CA ALA A 13 3.36 -55.34 13.92
C ALA A 13 3.84 -54.28 14.90
N VAL A 14 3.70 -53.00 14.54
CA VAL A 14 3.68 -51.89 15.50
C VAL A 14 2.51 -50.97 15.13
N LEU A 15 1.54 -50.92 16.04
CA LEU A 15 0.39 -50.01 16.07
C LEU A 15 0.79 -48.68 16.73
N LEU A 16 -0.06 -47.66 16.54
CA LEU A 16 -0.10 -46.30 17.14
C LEU A 16 0.48 -45.23 16.19
N SER A 17 -0.18 -44.11 15.86
CA SER A 17 -1.32 -43.42 16.46
C SER A 17 -1.94 -42.44 15.44
N VAL A 18 -3.24 -42.19 15.58
CA VAL A 18 -3.99 -41.20 14.79
C VAL A 18 -3.50 -39.80 15.16
N SER A 19 -3.07 -39.01 14.18
CA SER A 19 -3.02 -37.56 14.31
C SER A 19 -3.71 -36.92 13.13
N ALA A 20 -4.98 -36.57 13.35
CA ALA A 20 -5.74 -35.72 12.46
C ALA A 20 -5.12 -34.32 12.48
N CYS A 21 -4.18 -34.06 11.57
CA CYS A 21 -3.81 -32.70 11.23
C CYS A 21 -4.95 -32.13 10.38
N GLY A 22 -5.91 -31.49 11.04
CA GLY A 22 -6.79 -30.56 10.38
C GLY A 22 -5.94 -29.53 9.64
N LEU A 23 -6.01 -29.55 8.31
CA LEU A 23 -5.51 -28.47 7.48
C LEU A 23 -6.47 -27.30 7.66
N ASN A 24 -6.25 -26.54 8.73
CA ASN A 24 -6.94 -25.28 8.92
C ASN A 24 -6.36 -24.27 7.92
N PHE A 25 -7.28 -23.63 7.21
CA PHE A 25 -7.05 -22.60 6.23
C PHE A 25 -6.41 -21.36 6.85
N GLY A 26 -5.63 -20.65 6.03
CA GLY A 26 -5.54 -19.20 6.12
C GLY A 26 -4.36 -18.66 6.92
N SER A 27 -3.16 -18.76 6.36
CA SER A 27 -2.17 -17.70 6.58
C SER A 27 -2.32 -16.68 5.45
N THR A 28 -3.28 -15.77 5.60
CA THR A 28 -3.06 -14.42 5.06
C THR A 28 -1.99 -13.79 5.93
N ASP A 29 -0.73 -14.08 5.63
CA ASP A 29 0.39 -13.34 6.18
C ASP A 29 0.32 -11.93 5.59
N LYS A 30 -0.50 -11.06 6.20
CA LYS A 30 -0.26 -9.62 6.12
C LYS A 30 1.09 -9.43 6.80
N PRO A 31 2.13 -8.92 6.11
CA PRO A 31 3.40 -8.64 6.76
C PRO A 31 3.11 -7.81 8.02
N ALA A 32 3.46 -8.37 9.18
CA ALA A 32 3.37 -7.63 10.44
C ALA A 32 4.30 -6.43 10.30
N GLU A 33 3.72 -5.22 10.26
CA GLU A 33 4.50 -3.99 10.36
C GLU A 33 5.27 -4.04 11.68
N ASP A 34 6.60 -3.92 11.58
CA ASP A 34 7.47 -3.78 12.76
C ASP A 34 7.02 -2.54 13.53
N PRO A 35 6.53 -2.68 14.79
CA PRO A 35 6.06 -1.54 15.58
C PRO A 35 7.17 -0.53 15.92
N SER A 36 8.43 -0.80 15.57
CA SER A 36 9.58 0.09 15.78
C SER A 36 9.88 1.05 14.60
N SER A 37 9.29 0.83 13.43
CA SER A 37 9.53 1.69 12.27
C SER A 37 8.76 3.00 12.38
N LYS A 38 9.44 4.15 12.24
CA LYS A 38 8.74 5.44 12.10
C LYS A 38 7.80 5.38 10.88
N PRO A 39 6.60 5.98 10.95
CA PRO A 39 5.73 6.05 9.79
C PRO A 39 6.44 6.68 8.59
N ASP A 40 6.31 6.06 7.42
CA ASP A 40 6.83 6.61 6.16
C ASP A 40 6.19 8.00 5.92
N PRO A 41 7.00 9.09 5.84
CA PRO A 41 6.46 10.44 5.68
C PRO A 41 5.67 10.63 4.37
N ALA A 42 5.92 9.78 3.36
CA ALA A 42 5.22 9.77 2.09
C ALA A 42 3.82 9.15 2.18
N VAL A 43 3.54 8.30 3.18
CA VAL A 43 2.20 7.74 3.39
C VAL A 43 1.32 8.79 4.06
N VAL A 44 0.15 9.04 3.47
CA VAL A 44 -0.82 10.02 3.94
C VAL A 44 -2.22 9.45 3.86
N SER A 45 -3.05 9.80 4.82
CA SER A 45 -4.44 9.37 4.85
C SER A 45 -5.33 10.40 5.54
N ARG A 46 -6.64 10.24 5.36
CA ARG A 46 -7.65 10.98 6.10
C ARG A 46 -7.50 10.80 7.60
N GLU A 47 -7.15 9.61 8.06
CA GLU A 47 -6.88 9.34 9.48
C GLU A 47 -5.68 10.14 9.99
N ILE A 48 -4.57 10.15 9.25
CA ILE A 48 -3.34 10.87 9.62
C ILE A 48 -3.54 12.39 9.61
N MET A 49 -4.27 12.92 8.63
CA MET A 49 -4.41 14.37 8.41
C MET A 49 -5.68 14.98 9.01
N GLY A 50 -6.68 14.16 9.36
CA GLY A 50 -7.95 14.57 9.93
C GLY A 50 -8.64 15.66 9.10
N LYS A 51 -8.99 16.78 9.74
CA LYS A 51 -9.66 17.92 9.10
C LYS A 51 -8.87 18.55 7.94
N ASN A 52 -7.56 18.32 7.88
CA ASN A 52 -6.70 18.83 6.82
C ASN A 52 -6.68 17.94 5.58
N TRP A 53 -7.42 16.81 5.57
CA TRP A 53 -7.53 15.94 4.41
C TRP A 53 -8.46 16.54 3.34
N PRO A 54 -7.94 16.86 2.14
CA PRO A 54 -8.71 17.57 1.13
C PRO A 54 -9.34 16.65 0.08
N LEU A 55 -8.96 15.36 0.04
CA LEU A 55 -9.32 14.45 -1.04
C LEU A 55 -10.55 13.59 -0.71
N THR A 56 -11.22 13.12 -1.75
CA THR A 56 -12.36 12.18 -1.67
C THR A 56 -11.92 10.74 -1.39
N VAL A 57 -10.74 10.34 -1.89
CA VAL A 57 -10.09 9.07 -1.55
C VAL A 57 -9.63 9.05 -0.07
N GLU A 58 -9.45 7.87 0.51
CA GLU A 58 -9.14 7.71 1.94
C GLU A 58 -7.65 7.87 2.27
N ASP A 59 -6.77 7.38 1.39
CA ASP A 59 -5.34 7.34 1.60
C ASP A 59 -4.57 7.27 0.27
N GLY A 60 -3.25 7.44 0.36
CA GLY A 60 -2.34 7.22 -0.76
C GLY A 60 -0.92 7.60 -0.39
N ARG A 61 -0.09 7.79 -1.41
CA ARG A 61 1.34 8.10 -1.25
C ARG A 61 1.70 9.41 -1.95
N LEU A 62 2.50 10.23 -1.30
CA LEU A 62 3.10 11.42 -1.89
C LEU A 62 4.41 11.08 -2.57
N LEU A 63 4.66 11.69 -3.72
CA LEU A 63 5.96 11.72 -4.37
C LEU A 63 6.35 13.17 -4.62
N CYS A 64 7.63 13.47 -4.48
CA CYS A 64 8.19 14.70 -5.03
C CYS A 64 9.14 14.38 -6.18
N MET A 65 8.98 15.11 -7.27
CA MET A 65 9.98 15.25 -8.31
C MET A 65 10.57 16.64 -8.18
N GLY A 66 11.77 16.77 -7.61
CA GLY A 66 12.36 18.06 -7.26
C GLY A 66 13.46 17.91 -6.22
N ALA A 67 13.98 19.04 -5.74
CA ALA A 67 15.03 19.11 -4.73
C ALA A 67 14.97 20.43 -3.96
N ASN A 68 15.60 20.52 -2.78
CA ASN A 68 15.67 21.72 -1.95
C ASN A 68 14.31 22.35 -1.62
N GLY A 69 13.29 21.53 -1.35
CA GLY A 69 11.93 21.97 -1.01
C GLY A 69 11.11 22.47 -2.19
N LEU A 70 11.60 22.30 -3.43
CA LEU A 70 10.96 22.78 -4.66
C LEU A 70 10.77 21.63 -5.64
N GLY A 71 9.54 21.44 -6.13
CA GLY A 71 9.26 20.38 -7.10
C GLY A 71 7.79 20.17 -7.44
N ALA A 72 7.56 19.25 -8.37
CA ALA A 72 6.25 18.69 -8.63
C ALA A 72 5.90 17.70 -7.52
N VAL A 73 4.76 17.93 -6.88
CA VAL A 73 4.21 17.04 -5.87
C VAL A 73 3.08 16.25 -6.49
N LEU A 74 3.19 14.93 -6.40
CA LEU A 74 2.19 14.00 -6.89
C LEU A 74 1.57 13.24 -5.71
N PHE A 75 0.31 12.88 -5.87
CA PHE A 75 -0.37 11.92 -5.03
C PHE A 75 -0.71 10.68 -5.85
N VAL A 76 -0.26 9.52 -5.39
CA VAL A 76 -0.59 8.21 -5.98
C VAL A 76 -1.68 7.58 -5.14
N ALA A 77 -2.85 7.42 -5.73
CA ALA A 77 -3.98 6.74 -5.11
C ALA A 77 -3.74 5.22 -5.04
N PRO A 78 -4.52 4.47 -4.23
CA PRO A 78 -4.36 3.02 -4.11
C PRO A 78 -4.61 2.24 -5.41
N ASP A 79 -5.36 2.83 -6.35
CA ASP A 79 -5.57 2.29 -7.70
C ASP A 79 -4.38 2.51 -8.65
N GLY A 80 -3.33 3.21 -8.20
CA GLY A 80 -2.13 3.53 -8.97
C GLY A 80 -2.22 4.84 -9.76
N THR A 81 -3.36 5.53 -9.77
CA THR A 81 -3.52 6.80 -10.48
C THR A 81 -2.68 7.89 -9.81
N SER A 82 -1.90 8.61 -10.61
CA SER A 82 -1.09 9.75 -10.15
C SER A 82 -1.83 11.06 -10.40
N TYR A 83 -1.97 11.87 -9.36
CA TYR A 83 -2.60 13.18 -9.39
C TYR A 83 -1.59 14.28 -9.07
N ALA A 84 -1.53 15.32 -9.90
CA ALA A 84 -0.68 16.47 -9.65
C ALA A 84 -1.30 17.40 -8.60
N LEU A 85 -0.60 17.61 -7.49
CA LEU A 85 -1.09 18.45 -6.39
C LEU A 85 -0.75 19.94 -6.56
N ASN A 86 0.25 20.26 -7.39
CA ASN A 86 0.67 21.61 -7.70
C ASN A 86 1.09 21.73 -9.17
N ASN A 87 1.09 22.96 -9.68
CA ASN A 87 1.54 23.27 -11.03
C ASN A 87 3.05 23.56 -11.03
N ALA A 88 3.86 22.51 -11.16
CA ALA A 88 5.31 22.64 -11.22
C ALA A 88 5.85 22.35 -12.64
N PRO A 89 6.95 23.00 -13.07
CA PRO A 89 7.49 22.84 -14.43
C PRO A 89 7.89 21.40 -14.81
N ASN A 90 8.21 20.58 -13.81
CA ASN A 90 8.68 19.20 -13.98
C ASN A 90 7.61 18.15 -13.68
N GLN A 91 6.33 18.53 -13.66
CA GLN A 91 5.21 17.61 -13.52
C GLN A 91 5.14 16.62 -14.71
N PRO A 92 4.89 15.33 -14.47
CA PRO A 92 4.65 14.36 -15.54
C PRO A 92 3.41 14.72 -16.37
N LYS A 93 3.50 14.48 -17.68
CA LYS A 93 2.41 14.81 -18.62
C LYS A 93 1.18 13.89 -18.49
N ASP A 94 1.37 12.71 -17.92
CA ASP A 94 0.37 11.69 -17.65
C ASP A 94 -0.26 11.81 -16.26
N ALA A 95 0.21 12.74 -15.42
CA ALA A 95 -0.43 13.02 -14.14
C ALA A 95 -1.81 13.64 -14.36
N THR A 96 -2.81 13.06 -13.70
CA THR A 96 -4.20 13.56 -13.71
C THR A 96 -4.31 14.82 -12.87
N ASP A 97 -5.22 15.71 -13.23
CA ASP A 97 -5.53 16.88 -12.40
C ASP A 97 -6.18 16.44 -11.07
N VAL A 98 -5.69 16.97 -9.95
CA VAL A 98 -6.23 16.64 -8.62
C VAL A 98 -7.69 17.09 -8.43
N ASP A 99 -8.19 18.04 -9.24
CA ASP A 99 -9.58 18.48 -9.20
C ASP A 99 -10.57 17.32 -9.38
N ALA A 100 -10.16 16.22 -10.04
CA ALA A 100 -10.95 15.00 -10.19
C ALA A 100 -11.27 14.32 -8.84
N ILE A 101 -10.44 14.49 -7.83
CA ILE A 101 -10.57 13.87 -6.51
C ILE A 101 -10.62 14.87 -5.35
N LEU A 102 -10.56 16.18 -5.64
CA LEU A 102 -10.61 17.23 -4.64
C LEU A 102 -12.03 17.38 -4.08
N ALA A 103 -12.18 17.16 -2.78
CA ALA A 103 -13.47 17.19 -2.10
C ALA A 103 -14.01 18.62 -1.99
N ASP A 104 -15.33 18.72 -1.95
CA ASP A 104 -16.00 20.00 -1.71
C ASP A 104 -15.93 20.38 -0.22
N SER A 105 -15.97 21.69 0.00
CA SER A 105 -16.13 22.38 1.27
C SER A 105 -17.49 23.08 1.30
N SER A 106 -17.82 23.68 2.45
CA SER A 106 -19.08 24.41 2.60
C SER A 106 -19.18 25.58 1.61
N GLY A 107 -20.36 25.74 1.01
CA GLY A 107 -20.65 26.82 0.05
C GLY A 107 -20.12 26.57 -1.36
N GLY A 108 -19.96 25.31 -1.77
CA GLY A 108 -19.61 24.95 -3.16
C GLY A 108 -18.16 25.24 -3.56
N ARG A 109 -17.30 25.56 -2.58
CA ARG A 109 -15.85 25.74 -2.80
C ARG A 109 -15.14 24.39 -2.66
N LYS A 110 -13.96 24.25 -3.23
CA LYS A 110 -13.07 23.10 -2.97
C LYS A 110 -12.38 23.21 -1.61
N LYS A 111 -12.01 22.07 -1.02
CA LYS A 111 -11.17 22.03 0.19
C LYS A 111 -9.76 22.56 -0.11
N ASP A 112 -9.12 23.11 0.91
CA ASP A 112 -7.75 23.61 0.81
C ASP A 112 -6.74 22.46 0.70
N ILE A 113 -6.07 22.38 -0.44
CA ILE A 113 -5.07 21.35 -0.75
C ILE A 113 -3.68 21.68 -0.18
N THR A 114 -3.46 22.93 0.25
CA THR A 114 -2.15 23.46 0.67
C THR A 114 -1.46 22.58 1.73
N PRO A 115 -2.13 22.06 2.78
CA PRO A 115 -1.48 21.20 3.76
C PRO A 115 -0.86 19.94 3.15
N LEU A 116 -1.48 19.37 2.12
CA LEU A 116 -1.01 18.18 1.43
C LEU A 116 0.18 18.50 0.51
N VAL A 117 0.10 19.63 -0.23
CA VAL A 117 1.22 20.13 -1.05
C VAL A 117 2.46 20.39 -0.19
N LEU A 118 2.31 21.12 0.93
CA LEU A 118 3.42 21.42 1.84
C LEU A 118 4.04 20.16 2.44
N ARG A 119 3.24 19.11 2.69
CA ARG A 119 3.77 17.83 3.14
C ARG A 119 4.58 17.15 2.04
N GLY A 120 4.12 17.19 0.80
CA GLY A 120 4.85 16.62 -0.33
C GLY A 120 6.13 17.39 -0.67
N LEU A 121 6.14 18.72 -0.54
CA LEU A 121 7.34 19.53 -0.74
C LEU A 121 8.47 19.21 0.26
N LYS A 122 8.12 18.74 1.46
CA LYS A 122 9.11 18.24 2.44
C LYS A 122 9.78 16.93 2.02
N LEU A 123 9.28 16.28 0.98
CA LEU A 123 9.92 15.09 0.38
C LEU A 123 10.90 15.48 -0.74
N CYS A 124 10.92 16.76 -1.14
CA CYS A 124 11.85 17.28 -2.13
C CYS A 124 13.18 17.63 -1.45
N ASP A 125 13.92 16.66 -0.92
CA ASP A 125 15.26 16.91 -0.37
C ASP A 125 16.28 17.13 -1.50
#